data_AF-A0A839A9I8-F1
#
_entry.id   AF-A0A839A9I8-F1
#
_cell.length_a   1.000
_cell.length_b   1.000
_cell.length_c   1.000
_cell.angle_alpha   90.00
_cell.angle_beta   90.00
_cell.angle_gamma   90.00
#
_symmetry.space_group_name_H-M   'P 1'
#
loop_
_entity.id
_entity.type
_entity.pdbx_description
1 polymer ?
#
loop_
_entity_poly.entity_id
_entity_poly.type
_entity_poly.pdbx_seq_one_letter_code
_entity_poly.pdbx_strand_id
1 'polypeptide(L)'
;MAVEQIWDAFERLKTIYGEDKKASAEKLINTVSNGSIATKELLEKEFKELTKIGNEFHIRHFENGRKPLESDKFREYLYFRMLSLISHCINSFKIL
;
A
#
# COMPACT_ATOMS: atom_id res chain seq x y z
N MET A 1 -12.15 -10.42 4.11
CA MET A 1 -12.87 -9.11 4.17
C MET A 1 -12.31 -8.16 3.11
N ALA A 2 -13.07 -7.14 2.67
CA ALA A 2 -12.63 -6.20 1.62
C ALA A 2 -11.29 -5.49 1.95
N VAL A 3 -11.06 -5.16 3.22
CA VAL A 3 -9.79 -4.57 3.70
C VAL A 3 -8.59 -5.51 3.53
N GLU A 4 -8.78 -6.82 3.61
CA GLU A 4 -7.71 -7.80 3.41
C GLU A 4 -7.39 -7.91 1.91
N GLN A 5 -8.43 -7.95 1.07
CA GLN A 5 -8.28 -8.01 -0.38
C GLN A 5 -7.54 -6.80 -0.95
N ILE A 6 -7.82 -5.59 -0.44
CA ILE A 6 -7.11 -4.38 -0.90
C ILE A 6 -5.66 -4.36 -0.40
N TRP A 7 -5.35 -4.95 0.77
CA TRP A 7 -3.97 -5.12 1.23
C TRP A 7 -3.20 -6.14 0.40
N ASP A 8 -3.84 -7.24 0.00
CA ASP A 8 -3.23 -8.21 -0.91
C ASP A 8 -2.98 -7.60 -2.30
N ALA A 9 -3.88 -6.73 -2.78
CA ALA A 9 -3.65 -5.95 -4.00
C ALA A 9 -2.43 -5.01 -3.85
N PHE A 10 -2.28 -4.36 -2.69
CA PHE A 10 -1.10 -3.55 -2.39
C PHE A 10 0.19 -4.39 -2.36
N GLU A 11 0.17 -5.60 -1.81
CA GLU A 11 1.34 -6.50 -1.84
C GLU A 11 1.73 -6.88 -3.28
N ARG A 12 0.76 -7.11 -4.17
CA ARG A 12 1.00 -7.36 -5.59
C ARG A 12 1.52 -6.11 -6.31
N LEU A 13 1.01 -4.93 -5.96
CA LEU A 13 1.48 -3.66 -6.52
C LEU A 13 2.98 -3.46 -6.26
N LYS A 14 3.49 -3.91 -5.10
CA LYS A 14 4.92 -3.81 -4.75
C LYS A 14 5.84 -4.74 -5.55
N THR A 15 5.31 -5.61 -6.42
CA THR A 15 6.11 -6.56 -7.22
C THR A 15 5.92 -6.37 -8.72
N ILE A 16 5.27 -5.30 -9.18
CA ILE A 16 4.94 -5.10 -10.61
C ILE A 16 6.17 -4.97 -11.53
N TYR A 17 7.32 -4.52 -10.99
CA TYR A 17 8.57 -4.34 -11.74
C TYR A 17 9.58 -5.48 -11.52
N GLY A 18 9.23 -6.52 -10.73
CA GLY A 18 10.13 -7.62 -10.42
C GLY A 18 9.91 -8.22 -9.03
N GLU A 19 10.57 -9.36 -8.77
CA GLU A 19 10.42 -10.16 -7.55
C GLU A 19 11.11 -9.55 -6.32
N ASP A 20 12.19 -8.76 -6.50
CA ASP A 20 12.74 -7.95 -5.42
C ASP A 20 11.73 -6.86 -5.05
N LYS A 21 10.91 -7.15 -4.05
CA LYS A 21 9.82 -6.29 -3.57
C LYS A 21 10.32 -4.89 -3.18
N LYS A 22 11.53 -4.78 -2.63
CA LYS A 22 12.07 -3.49 -2.20
C LYS A 22 12.46 -2.66 -3.43
N ALA A 23 13.27 -3.22 -4.31
CA ALA A 23 13.69 -2.53 -5.53
C ALA A 23 12.51 -2.19 -6.45
N SER A 24 11.53 -3.10 -6.53
CA SER A 24 10.31 -2.95 -7.32
C SER A 24 9.41 -1.83 -6.79
N ALA A 25 9.21 -1.75 -5.46
CA ALA A 25 8.47 -0.66 -4.83
C ALA A 25 9.21 0.69 -4.95
N GLU A 26 10.53 0.73 -4.80
CA GLU A 26 11.32 1.95 -5.00
C GLU A 26 11.21 2.46 -6.45
N LYS A 27 11.29 1.56 -7.44
CA LYS A 27 11.08 1.91 -8.85
C LYS A 27 9.68 2.47 -9.10
N LEU A 28 8.66 1.82 -8.55
CA LEU A 28 7.28 2.30 -8.61
C LEU A 28 7.15 3.72 -8.06
N ILE A 29 7.64 3.97 -6.85
CA ILE A 29 7.54 5.30 -6.23
C ILE A 29 8.28 6.34 -7.09
N ASN A 30 9.47 6.03 -7.59
CA ASN A 30 10.21 6.92 -8.48
C ASN A 30 9.41 7.27 -9.74
N THR A 31 8.75 6.29 -10.37
CA THR A 31 7.90 6.49 -11.54
C THR A 31 6.69 7.37 -11.22
N VAL A 32 5.94 7.04 -10.16
CA VAL A 32 4.71 7.76 -9.77
C VAL A 32 5.02 9.21 -9.37
N SER A 33 6.18 9.43 -8.76
CA SER A 33 6.59 10.77 -8.29
C SER A 33 6.98 11.72 -9.41
N ASN A 34 7.21 11.23 -10.63
CA ASN A 34 7.52 12.03 -11.82
C ASN A 34 8.58 13.13 -11.57
N GLY A 35 9.68 12.78 -10.89
CA GLY A 35 10.78 13.69 -10.57
C GLY A 35 10.56 14.64 -9.38
N SER A 36 9.37 14.68 -8.78
CA SER A 36 9.10 15.46 -7.57
C SER A 36 9.67 14.78 -6.32
N ILE A 37 10.67 15.41 -5.69
CA ILE A 37 11.27 14.93 -4.43
C ILE A 37 10.24 14.91 -3.30
N ALA A 38 9.44 15.96 -3.15
CA ALA A 38 8.42 16.05 -2.10
C ALA A 38 7.35 14.95 -2.25
N THR A 39 6.92 14.68 -3.48
CA THR A 39 5.95 13.60 -3.76
C THR A 39 6.55 12.23 -3.47
N LYS A 40 7.82 12.03 -3.84
CA LYS A 40 8.55 10.80 -3.53
C LYS A 40 8.62 10.53 -2.03
N GLU A 41 9.07 11.50 -1.25
CA GLU A 41 9.15 11.35 0.21
C GLU A 41 7.79 11.08 0.85
N LEU A 42 6.73 11.71 0.35
CA LEU A 42 5.35 11.47 0.80
C LEU A 42 4.93 10.01 0.54
N LEU A 43 5.15 9.52 -0.69
CA LEU A 43 4.80 8.16 -1.09
C LEU A 43 5.64 7.11 -0.35
N GLU A 44 6.94 7.34 -0.14
CA GLU A 44 7.79 6.45 0.65
C GLU A 44 7.27 6.30 2.09
N LYS A 45 6.91 7.43 2.73
CA LYS A 45 6.30 7.42 4.06
C LYS A 45 4.98 6.65 4.07
N GLU A 46 4.12 6.89 3.07
CA GLU A 46 2.80 6.24 2.99
C GLU A 46 2.91 4.72 2.77
N PHE A 47 3.77 4.27 1.85
CA PHE A 47 4.03 2.84 1.60
C PHE A 47 4.56 2.14 2.86
N LYS A 48 5.47 2.79 3.59
CA LYS A 48 6.04 2.27 4.83
C LYS A 48 4.98 2.16 5.92
N GLU A 49 4.17 3.20 6.10
CA GLU A 49 3.13 3.24 7.13
C GLU A 49 2.03 2.20 6.85
N LEU A 50 1.55 2.08 5.62
CA LEU A 50 0.55 1.07 5.27
C LEU A 50 1.11 -0.36 5.35
N THR A 51 2.39 -0.58 5.06
CA THR A 51 3.03 -1.88 5.32
C THR A 51 3.05 -2.19 6.81
N LYS A 52 3.40 -1.21 7.65
CA LYS A 52 3.41 -1.35 9.11
C LYS A 52 2.00 -1.64 9.65
N ILE A 53 0.99 -0.89 9.24
CA ILE A 53 -0.41 -1.12 9.63
C ILE A 53 -0.87 -2.54 9.26
N GLY A 54 -0.59 -3.02 8.05
CA GLY A 54 -0.94 -4.38 7.64
C GLY A 54 -0.27 -5.48 8.47
N ASN A 55 0.92 -5.21 9.00
CA ASN A 55 1.66 -6.14 9.84
C ASN A 55 1.21 -6.10 11.32
N GLU A 56 0.82 -4.93 11.83
CA GLU A 56 0.45 -4.73 13.24
C GLU A 56 -1.02 -5.05 13.54
N PHE A 57 -1.91 -4.92 12.56
CA PHE A 57 -3.32 -5.25 12.67
C PHE A 57 -3.63 -6.61 12.02
N HIS A 58 -4.66 -7.31 12.48
CA HIS A 58 -5.19 -8.53 11.83
C HIS A 58 -5.89 -8.17 10.49
N ILE A 59 -5.16 -7.61 9.53
CA ILE A 59 -5.61 -7.30 8.15
C ILE A 59 -5.17 -8.40 7.17
N ARG A 60 -4.05 -9.06 7.42
CA ARG A 60 -3.61 -10.25 6.68
C ARG A 60 -3.53 -11.44 7.63
N HIS A 61 -3.46 -12.64 7.05
CA HIS A 61 -3.63 -13.96 7.69
C HIS A 61 -3.29 -13.99 9.19
N PHE A 62 -4.24 -14.54 9.94
CA PHE A 62 -4.25 -14.66 11.40
C PHE A 62 -2.96 -15.32 11.91
N GLU A 63 -1.99 -14.49 12.31
CA GLU A 63 -0.87 -14.91 13.14
C GLU A 63 -1.18 -14.48 14.56
N ASN A 64 -1.11 -15.42 15.51
CA ASN A 64 -1.41 -15.16 16.92
C ASN A 64 -0.62 -13.95 17.45
N GLY A 65 -1.31 -12.91 17.93
CA GLY A 65 -0.70 -11.77 18.62
C GLY A 65 -0.88 -10.37 18.00
N ARG A 66 -1.62 -10.20 16.89
CA ARG A 66 -1.86 -8.86 16.31
C ARG A 66 -3.13 -8.21 16.87
N LYS A 67 -3.23 -6.88 16.73
CA LYS A 67 -4.36 -6.11 17.28
C LYS A 67 -5.63 -6.35 16.44
N PRO A 68 -6.79 -6.61 17.06
CA PRO A 68 -8.04 -6.67 16.33
C PRO A 68 -8.37 -5.30 15.72
N LEU A 69 -9.02 -5.31 14.56
CA LEU A 69 -9.66 -4.12 14.01
C LEU A 69 -11.04 -3.98 14.64
N GLU A 70 -11.14 -3.13 15.67
CA GLU A 70 -12.32 -3.09 16.56
C GLU A 70 -13.53 -2.35 15.97
N SER A 71 -13.36 -1.57 14.90
CA SER A 71 -14.42 -0.71 14.35
C SER A 71 -14.55 -0.84 12.83
N ASP A 72 -15.77 -1.06 12.35
CA ASP A 72 -16.08 -1.10 10.90
C ASP A 72 -15.74 0.23 10.21
N LYS A 73 -15.92 1.36 10.90
CA LYS A 73 -15.52 2.68 10.38
C LYS A 73 -14.01 2.78 10.17
N PHE A 74 -13.23 2.19 11.08
CA PHE A 74 -11.78 2.16 10.94
C PHE A 74 -11.35 1.23 9.80
N ARG A 75 -12.03 0.09 9.63
CA ARG A 75 -11.82 -0.81 8.47
C ARG A 75 -12.11 -0.10 7.15
N GLU A 76 -13.21 0.65 7.09
CA GLU A 76 -13.62 1.43 5.92
C GLU A 76 -12.59 2.54 5.60
N TYR A 77 -12.15 3.28 6.62
CA TYR A 77 -11.08 4.27 6.48
C TYR A 77 -9.81 3.64 5.88
N LEU A 78 -9.35 2.51 6.42
CA LEU A 78 -8.16 1.82 5.91
C LEU A 78 -8.35 1.32 4.49
N TYR A 79 -9.55 0.82 4.16
CA TYR A 79 -9.89 0.40 2.81
C TYR A 79 -9.77 1.57 1.81
N PHE A 80 -10.41 2.71 2.08
CA PHE A 80 -10.37 3.86 1.18
C PHE A 80 -9.00 4.55 1.11
N ARG A 81 -8.24 4.55 2.21
CA ARG A 81 -6.85 5.02 2.22
C ARG A 81 -5.99 4.18 1.28
N MET A 82 -6.07 2.85 1.40
CA MET A 82 -5.32 1.94 0.53
C MET A 82 -5.78 2.02 -0.94
N LEU A 83 -7.10 2.06 -1.16
CA LEU A 83 -7.68 2.20 -2.50
C LEU A 83 -7.20 3.47 -3.20
N SER A 84 -7.18 4.60 -2.47
CA SER A 84 -6.71 5.88 -3.03
C SER A 84 -5.24 5.81 -3.45
N LEU A 85 -4.39 5.18 -2.64
CA LEU A 85 -2.98 4.98 -2.98
C LEU A 85 -2.82 4.11 -4.23
N ILE A 86 -3.46 2.93 -4.26
CA ILE A 86 -3.39 2.01 -5.39
C ILE A 86 -3.91 2.67 -6.67
N SER A 87 -5.03 3.40 -6.58
CA SER A 87 -5.61 4.13 -7.70
C SER A 87 -4.64 5.19 -8.24
N HIS A 88 -3.99 5.96 -7.36
CA HIS A 88 -2.98 6.94 -7.76
C HIS A 88 -1.81 6.27 -8.48
N CYS A 89 -1.27 5.17 -7.93
CA CYS A 89 -0.17 4.44 -8.55
C CYS A 89 -0.55 3.88 -9.94
N ILE A 90 -1.70 3.22 -10.05
CA ILE A 90 -2.14 2.61 -11.32
C ILE A 90 -2.41 3.67 -12.40
N ASN A 91 -3.01 4.80 -12.04
CA ASN A 91 -3.30 5.86 -13.01
C ASN A 91 -2.04 6.58 -13.48
N SER A 92 -0.96 6.56 -12.71
CA SER A 92 0.34 7.09 -13.18
C SER A 92 0.93 6.27 -14.32
N PHE A 93 0.59 4.98 -14.47
CA PHE A 93 1.06 4.16 -15.61
C PHE A 93 0.39 4.52 -16.93
N LYS A 94 -0.83 5.08 -16.90
CA LYS A 94 -1.58 5.45 -18.10
C LYS A 94 -1.06 6.72 -18.79
N ILE A 95 0.02 7.31 -18.27
CA ILE A 95 0.65 8.53 -18.79
C ILE A 95 1.92 8.19 -19.62
N LEU A 96 2.18 6.90 -19.90
CA LEU A 96 3.19 6.43 -20.84
C LEU A 96 2.57 6.05 -22.19
#